data_AF-A0AAP8QGA4-F1
#
_entry.id   AF-A0AAP8QGA4-F1
#
_cell.length_a   1.000
_cell.length_b   1.000
_cell.length_c   1.000
_cell.angle_alpha   90.00
_cell.angle_beta   90.00
_cell.angle_gamma   90.00
#
_symmetry.space_group_name_H-M   'P 1'
#
loop_
_entity.id
_entity.type
_entity.pdbx_description
1 polymer ?
#
loop_
_entity_poly.entity_id
_entity_poly.type
_entity_poly.pdbx_seq_one_letter_code
_entity_poly.pdbx_strand_id
1 'polypeptide(L)'
;MFIINYQLVLSESEIAFLTYEEFIEEHNDDFLGLILFSFNEHEYGYYSEDATIHEFNLFEEWIILWFRMLNDAVLLLKKKGYAAIKTIEEPDNWIVFKNSNENVLIDFVLATDMIPNVIVTAVPLCGIYHVGWENEVINKSQFFSEIKTKTGDLIQKIERLNNNLAKSSVNFQRLKEAYLLAHF
;
A
#
# COMPACT_ATOMS: atom_id res chain seq x y z
N MET A 1 -12.35 0.18 11.97
CA MET A 1 -11.20 1.07 11.99
C MET A 1 -10.23 0.55 10.97
N PHE A 2 -9.71 1.41 10.10
CA PHE A 2 -8.65 1.05 9.16
C PHE A 2 -7.27 1.28 9.79
N ILE A 3 -6.40 0.27 9.85
CA ILE A 3 -5.03 0.39 10.38
C ILE A 3 -4.04 -0.18 9.38
N ILE A 4 -2.89 0.46 9.24
CA ILE A 4 -1.74 -0.06 8.50
C ILE A 4 -0.60 -0.34 9.48
N ASN A 5 -0.22 -1.62 9.58
CA ASN A 5 1.00 -2.04 10.25
C ASN A 5 2.00 -2.51 9.21
N TYR A 6 3.26 -2.13 9.37
CA TYR A 6 4.32 -2.58 8.48
C TYR A 6 5.65 -2.68 9.24
N GLN A 7 6.53 -3.52 8.74
CA GLN A 7 7.92 -3.62 9.16
C GLN A 7 8.81 -3.92 7.97
N LEU A 8 10.01 -3.37 7.96
CA LEU A 8 10.98 -3.58 6.89
C LEU A 8 11.86 -4.78 7.24
N VAL A 9 12.30 -5.53 6.24
CA VAL A 9 13.31 -6.59 6.39
C VAL A 9 14.63 -6.00 6.89
N LEU A 10 15.03 -4.87 6.28
CA LEU A 10 16.27 -4.19 6.63
C LEU A 10 16.13 -3.41 7.94
N SER A 11 17.12 -3.55 8.81
CA SER A 11 17.29 -2.72 10.00
C SER A 11 17.58 -1.26 9.64
N GLU A 12 17.37 -0.35 10.60
CA GLU A 12 17.70 1.07 10.40
C GLU A 12 19.18 1.30 10.08
N SER A 13 20.09 0.49 10.64
CA SER A 13 21.51 0.54 10.33
C SER A 13 21.81 0.12 8.90
N GLU A 14 21.19 -0.96 8.42
CA GLU A 14 21.39 -1.43 7.04
C GLU A 14 20.91 -0.36 6.05
N ILE A 15 19.71 0.19 6.27
CA ILE A 15 19.17 1.28 5.44
C ILE A 15 20.11 2.49 5.42
N ALA A 16 20.71 2.86 6.55
CA ALA A 16 21.60 4.02 6.65
C ALA A 16 22.90 3.89 5.82
N PHE A 17 23.36 2.67 5.57
CA PHE A 17 24.58 2.40 4.79
C PHE A 17 24.30 1.90 3.37
N LEU A 18 23.06 1.54 3.05
CA LEU A 18 22.66 1.01 1.75
C LEU A 18 22.92 2.01 0.62
N THR A 19 23.66 1.59 -0.40
CA THR A 19 23.86 2.39 -1.61
C THR A 19 22.66 2.26 -2.56
N TYR A 20 22.54 3.18 -3.52
CA TYR A 20 21.46 3.08 -4.50
C TYR A 20 21.66 1.89 -5.44
N GLU A 21 22.92 1.59 -5.79
CA GLU A 21 23.29 0.45 -6.60
C GLU A 21 22.87 -0.87 -5.93
N GLU A 22 23.22 -1.07 -4.66
CA GLU A 22 22.79 -2.26 -3.89
C GLU A 22 21.26 -2.33 -3.78
N PHE A 23 20.59 -1.20 -3.56
CA PHE A 23 19.13 -1.18 -3.46
C PHE A 23 18.43 -1.60 -4.76
N ILE A 24 18.98 -1.26 -5.92
CA ILE A 24 18.47 -1.73 -7.20
C ILE A 24 18.78 -3.22 -7.39
N GLU A 25 20.03 -3.62 -7.18
CA GLU A 25 20.50 -4.98 -7.50
C GLU A 25 19.86 -6.04 -6.60
N GLU A 26 19.69 -5.74 -5.32
CA GLU A 26 19.21 -6.70 -4.32
C GLU A 26 17.72 -6.56 -4.01
N HIS A 27 17.15 -5.36 -4.19
CA HIS A 27 15.78 -5.06 -3.75
C HIS A 27 14.88 -4.45 -4.84
N ASN A 28 15.34 -4.37 -6.09
CA ASN A 28 14.58 -3.83 -7.23
C ASN A 28 14.02 -2.41 -6.99
N ASP A 29 14.79 -1.56 -6.29
CA ASP A 29 14.37 -0.20 -5.94
C ASP A 29 13.11 -0.16 -5.05
N ASP A 30 12.86 -1.17 -4.22
CA ASP A 30 11.78 -1.18 -3.23
C ASP A 30 12.26 -1.73 -1.88
N PHE A 31 11.68 -1.28 -0.77
CA PHE A 31 11.94 -1.92 0.52
C PHE A 31 11.04 -3.13 0.68
N LEU A 32 11.66 -4.27 0.89
CA LEU A 32 10.96 -5.48 1.25
C LEU A 32 10.56 -5.47 2.72
N GLY A 33 9.40 -6.04 3.05
CA GLY A 33 8.86 -6.01 4.40
C GLY A 33 7.58 -6.81 4.57
N LEU A 34 7.03 -6.79 5.78
CA LEU A 34 5.69 -7.29 6.05
C LEU A 34 4.73 -6.11 6.15
N ILE A 35 3.51 -6.30 5.66
CA ILE A 35 2.45 -5.29 5.73
C ILE A 35 1.09 -5.93 5.99
N LEU A 36 0.33 -5.33 6.91
CA LEU A 36 -1.01 -5.74 7.29
C LEU A 36 -1.96 -4.54 7.22
N PHE A 37 -3.03 -4.72 6.47
CA PHE A 37 -4.17 -3.81 6.41
C PHE A 37 -5.32 -4.40 7.21
N SER A 38 -5.68 -3.78 8.33
CA SER A 38 -6.84 -4.18 9.12
C SER A 38 -8.02 -3.26 8.79
N PHE A 39 -9.12 -3.81 8.29
CA PHE A 39 -10.38 -3.15 7.99
C PHE A 39 -11.46 -3.64 8.98
N ASN A 40 -11.60 -2.99 10.14
CA ASN A 40 -12.41 -3.52 11.25
C ASN A 40 -11.91 -4.91 11.71
N GLU A 41 -12.70 -5.96 11.48
CA GLU A 41 -12.36 -7.35 11.85
C GLU A 41 -11.71 -8.12 10.69
N HIS A 42 -11.58 -7.49 9.53
CA HIS A 42 -11.03 -8.08 8.31
C HIS A 42 -9.58 -7.66 8.10
N GLU A 43 -8.74 -8.55 7.56
CA GLU A 43 -7.30 -8.35 7.48
C GLU A 43 -6.73 -8.81 6.13
N TYR A 44 -5.92 -7.95 5.49
CA TYR A 44 -5.17 -8.28 4.27
C TYR A 44 -3.67 -8.19 4.56
N GLY A 45 -2.92 -9.22 4.19
CA GLY A 45 -1.48 -9.31 4.39
C GLY A 45 -1.12 -9.93 5.75
N TYR A 46 0.11 -9.68 6.19
CA TYR A 46 0.66 -10.29 7.41
C TYR A 46 1.55 -9.29 8.15
N TYR A 47 1.50 -9.35 9.48
CA TYR A 47 2.39 -8.59 10.36
C TYR A 47 2.55 -9.33 11.68
N SER A 48 3.77 -9.29 12.24
CA SER A 48 4.07 -9.81 13.57
C SER A 48 5.19 -8.98 14.17
N GLU A 49 5.02 -8.50 15.41
CA GLU A 49 6.06 -7.76 16.13
C GLU A 49 7.31 -8.62 16.38
N ASP A 50 7.11 -9.93 16.49
CA ASP A 50 8.16 -10.93 16.73
C ASP A 50 8.51 -11.70 15.44
N ALA A 51 8.31 -11.09 14.26
CA ALA A 51 8.62 -11.75 13.00
C ALA A 51 10.09 -12.17 12.93
N THR A 52 10.29 -13.41 12.51
CA THR A 52 11.61 -13.97 12.23
C THR A 52 11.86 -13.99 10.73
N ILE A 53 13.03 -14.46 10.34
CA ILE A 53 13.36 -14.67 8.93
C ILE A 53 12.37 -15.64 8.24
N HIS A 54 11.71 -16.52 8.98
CA HIS A 54 10.71 -17.42 8.42
C HIS A 54 9.49 -16.65 7.89
N GLU A 55 8.96 -15.72 8.69
CA GLU A 55 7.82 -14.89 8.31
C GLU A 55 8.14 -13.99 7.13
N PHE A 56 9.32 -13.33 7.12
CA PHE A 56 9.76 -12.55 5.97
C PHE A 56 9.87 -13.42 4.72
N ASN A 57 10.44 -14.63 4.78
CA ASN A 57 10.52 -15.49 3.60
C ASN A 57 9.15 -15.94 3.04
N LEU A 58 8.07 -15.85 3.81
CA LEU A 58 6.74 -16.31 3.40
C LEU A 58 5.80 -15.18 2.97
N PHE A 59 5.92 -14.01 3.60
CA PHE A 59 4.94 -12.92 3.48
C PHE A 59 5.57 -11.58 3.09
N GLU A 60 6.77 -11.62 2.53
CA GLU A 60 7.48 -10.42 2.09
C GLU A 60 6.76 -9.74 0.92
N GLU A 61 6.62 -8.43 1.07
CA GLU A 61 5.85 -7.54 0.22
C GLU A 61 6.66 -6.29 -0.15
N TRP A 62 6.27 -5.63 -1.25
CA TRP A 62 6.92 -4.40 -1.73
C TRP A 62 6.33 -3.17 -1.05
N ILE A 63 7.00 -2.66 -0.02
CA ILE A 63 6.45 -1.66 0.90
C ILE A 63 6.24 -0.31 0.22
N ILE A 64 7.22 0.18 -0.55
CA ILE A 64 7.08 1.46 -1.28
C ILE A 64 5.93 1.35 -2.28
N LEU A 65 5.84 0.23 -3.00
CA LEU A 65 4.75 -0.01 -3.94
C LEU A 65 3.37 0.02 -3.26
N TRP A 66 3.18 -0.69 -2.15
CA TRP A 66 1.91 -0.68 -1.41
C TRP A 66 1.50 0.71 -0.97
N PHE A 67 2.42 1.47 -0.37
CA PHE A 67 2.13 2.84 0.03
C PHE A 67 1.82 3.73 -1.18
N ARG A 68 2.51 3.55 -2.32
CA ARG A 68 2.19 4.30 -3.55
C ARG A 68 0.78 3.99 -4.02
N MET A 69 0.41 2.71 -4.09
CA MET A 69 -0.92 2.26 -4.52
C MET A 69 -2.03 2.80 -3.63
N LEU A 70 -1.81 2.87 -2.32
CA LEU A 70 -2.76 3.47 -1.36
C LEU A 70 -2.94 4.97 -1.61
N ASN A 71 -1.85 5.72 -1.86
CA ASN A 71 -1.94 7.15 -2.17
C ASN A 71 -2.63 7.42 -3.51
N ASP A 72 -2.33 6.61 -4.54
CA ASP A 72 -3.02 6.65 -5.83
C ASP A 72 -4.52 6.35 -5.66
N ALA A 73 -4.87 5.36 -4.84
CA ALA A 73 -6.26 5.05 -4.54
C ALA A 73 -6.97 6.19 -3.81
N VAL A 74 -6.31 6.85 -2.84
CA VAL A 74 -6.86 8.06 -2.19
C VAL A 74 -7.12 9.17 -3.21
N LEU A 75 -6.18 9.42 -4.12
CA LEU A 75 -6.32 10.43 -5.16
C LEU A 75 -7.52 10.14 -6.08
N LEU A 76 -7.63 8.89 -6.54
CA LEU A 76 -8.72 8.46 -7.41
C LEU A 76 -10.07 8.46 -6.70
N LEU A 77 -10.11 7.98 -5.46
CA LEU A 77 -11.33 7.96 -4.64
C LEU A 77 -11.86 9.38 -4.39
N LYS A 78 -10.98 10.35 -4.14
CA LYS A 78 -11.35 11.77 -4.02
C LYS A 78 -11.88 12.36 -5.32
N LYS A 79 -11.26 12.04 -6.46
CA LYS A 79 -11.59 12.61 -7.77
C LYS A 79 -12.80 11.96 -8.44
N LYS A 80 -12.99 10.66 -8.25
CA LYS A 80 -13.90 9.81 -9.02
C LYS A 80 -14.93 9.09 -8.15
N GLY A 81 -14.76 9.09 -6.83
CA GLY A 81 -15.64 8.36 -5.91
C GLY A 81 -15.40 6.85 -5.91
N TYR A 82 -14.41 6.37 -6.65
CA TYR A 82 -14.06 4.95 -6.77
C TYR A 82 -12.55 4.80 -6.94
N ALA A 83 -11.99 3.78 -6.30
CA ALA A 83 -10.66 3.27 -6.58
C ALA A 83 -10.65 1.76 -6.36
N ALA A 84 -9.86 1.01 -7.12
CA ALA A 84 -9.58 -0.38 -6.83
C ALA A 84 -8.07 -0.62 -6.95
N ILE A 85 -7.52 -1.30 -5.96
CA ILE A 85 -6.11 -1.70 -5.90
C ILE A 85 -6.03 -3.19 -6.20
N LYS A 86 -5.19 -3.55 -7.16
CA LYS A 86 -4.85 -4.93 -7.48
C LYS A 86 -3.92 -5.49 -6.41
N THR A 87 -4.18 -6.67 -5.86
CA THR A 87 -3.23 -7.26 -4.92
C THR A 87 -1.97 -7.72 -5.65
N ILE A 88 -0.83 -7.72 -4.94
CA ILE A 88 0.47 -8.07 -5.52
C ILE A 88 0.58 -9.58 -5.73
N GLU A 89 0.12 -10.37 -4.76
CA GLU A 89 0.26 -11.83 -4.73
C GLU A 89 -0.67 -12.56 -5.72
N GLU A 90 -1.91 -12.08 -5.87
CA GLU A 90 -2.96 -12.76 -6.65
C GLU A 90 -3.54 -11.82 -7.71
N PRO A 91 -3.23 -12.01 -9.00
CA PRO A 91 -3.55 -11.04 -10.04
C PRO A 91 -5.04 -10.86 -10.34
N ASP A 92 -5.91 -11.68 -9.76
CA ASP A 92 -7.35 -11.58 -9.93
C ASP A 92 -8.03 -10.93 -8.70
N ASN A 93 -7.30 -10.73 -7.60
CA ASN A 93 -7.81 -10.13 -6.38
C ASN A 93 -7.65 -8.61 -6.37
N TRP A 94 -8.68 -7.94 -5.86
CA TRP A 94 -8.75 -6.49 -5.77
C TRP A 94 -9.35 -6.05 -4.44
N ILE A 95 -8.76 -5.00 -3.87
CA ILE A 95 -9.36 -4.23 -2.78
C ILE A 95 -10.06 -3.02 -3.41
N VAL A 96 -11.38 -2.97 -3.32
CA VAL A 96 -12.22 -1.93 -3.92
C VAL A 96 -12.65 -0.93 -2.86
N PHE A 97 -12.50 0.35 -3.17
CA PHE A 97 -12.88 1.48 -2.32
C PHE A 97 -13.97 2.29 -3.02
N LYS A 98 -15.12 2.46 -2.35
CA LYS A 98 -16.26 3.23 -2.86
C LYS A 98 -16.58 4.36 -1.88
N ASN A 99 -16.69 5.57 -2.40
CA ASN A 99 -17.01 6.73 -1.60
C ASN A 99 -18.50 6.72 -1.21
N SER A 100 -18.82 6.89 0.08
CA SER A 100 -20.20 6.90 0.57
C SER A 100 -20.37 7.88 1.73
N ASN A 101 -20.87 9.10 1.45
CA ASN A 101 -21.07 10.17 2.45
C ASN A 101 -19.84 10.40 3.33
N GLU A 102 -19.90 10.11 4.63
CA GLU A 102 -18.78 10.25 5.59
C GLU A 102 -17.90 9.00 5.69
N ASN A 103 -18.15 8.00 4.84
CA ASN A 103 -17.51 6.69 4.88
C ASN A 103 -16.86 6.32 3.54
N VAL A 104 -16.01 5.31 3.61
CA VAL A 104 -15.49 4.54 2.49
C VAL A 104 -16.00 3.11 2.68
N LEU A 105 -16.66 2.56 1.66
CA LEU A 105 -17.05 1.16 1.63
C LEU A 105 -15.93 0.37 0.97
N ILE A 106 -15.58 -0.76 1.57
CA ILE A 106 -14.46 -1.59 1.13
C ILE A 106 -14.98 -2.98 0.79
N ASP A 107 -14.62 -3.45 -0.40
CA ASP A 107 -14.87 -4.83 -0.82
C ASP A 107 -13.55 -5.52 -1.14
N PHE A 108 -13.49 -6.82 -0.89
CA PHE A 108 -12.46 -7.71 -1.41
C PHE A 108 -13.08 -8.61 -2.48
N VAL A 109 -12.62 -8.45 -3.72
CA VAL A 109 -13.25 -9.06 -4.89
C VAL A 109 -12.26 -9.77 -5.79
N LEU A 110 -12.73 -10.85 -6.41
CA LEU A 110 -12.12 -11.47 -7.58
C LEU A 110 -12.73 -10.83 -8.82
N ALA A 111 -11.91 -10.26 -9.70
CA ALA A 111 -12.36 -9.77 -11.01
C ALA A 111 -12.00 -10.80 -12.08
N THR A 112 -12.98 -11.24 -12.87
CA THR A 112 -12.78 -12.32 -13.84
C THR A 112 -12.87 -11.86 -15.31
N ASP A 113 -13.42 -10.67 -15.55
CA ASP A 113 -13.65 -10.13 -16.89
C ASP A 113 -13.09 -8.72 -17.05
N MET A 114 -12.50 -8.45 -18.21
CA MET A 114 -12.01 -7.11 -18.60
C MET A 114 -11.10 -6.46 -17.54
N ILE A 115 -10.20 -7.25 -16.96
CA ILE A 115 -9.28 -6.82 -15.90
C ILE A 115 -8.34 -5.73 -16.45
N PRO A 116 -8.35 -4.52 -15.87
CA PRO A 116 -7.45 -3.45 -16.30
C PRO A 116 -5.98 -3.86 -16.16
N ASN A 117 -5.16 -3.51 -17.17
CA ASN A 117 -3.70 -3.71 -17.10
C ASN A 117 -3.02 -2.59 -16.29
N VAL A 118 -3.49 -2.36 -15.06
CA VAL A 118 -2.97 -1.37 -14.12
C VAL A 118 -3.06 -1.92 -12.69
N ILE A 119 -2.24 -1.38 -11.78
CA ILE A 119 -2.22 -1.77 -10.37
C ILE A 119 -3.24 -1.00 -9.51
N VAL A 120 -3.68 0.18 -9.97
CA VAL A 120 -4.76 0.96 -9.36
C VAL A 120 -5.65 1.52 -10.45
N THR A 121 -6.97 1.43 -10.30
CA THR A 121 -7.95 1.92 -11.30
C THR A 121 -9.08 2.71 -10.65
N ALA A 122 -9.60 3.70 -11.38
CA ALA A 122 -10.86 4.38 -11.05
C ALA A 122 -12.06 3.84 -11.84
N VAL A 123 -11.83 2.84 -12.70
CA VAL A 123 -12.87 2.20 -13.51
C VAL A 123 -13.46 1.06 -12.70
N PRO A 124 -14.80 1.02 -12.49
CA PRO A 124 -15.45 -0.11 -11.85
C PRO A 124 -15.14 -1.43 -12.53
N LEU A 125 -14.74 -2.41 -11.73
CA LEU A 125 -14.44 -3.77 -12.21
C LEU A 125 -15.71 -4.47 -12.70
N CYS A 126 -15.58 -5.32 -13.72
CA CYS A 126 -16.65 -6.14 -14.28
C CYS A 126 -16.45 -7.62 -13.91
N GLY A 127 -17.54 -8.39 -13.86
CA GLY A 127 -17.47 -9.82 -13.52
C GLY A 127 -16.87 -10.06 -12.13
N ILE A 128 -17.33 -9.30 -11.13
CA ILE A 128 -16.80 -9.38 -9.76
C ILE A 128 -17.48 -10.48 -8.94
N TYR A 129 -16.68 -11.20 -8.17
CA TYR A 129 -17.13 -12.13 -7.14
C TYR A 129 -16.58 -11.67 -5.79
N HIS A 130 -17.45 -11.55 -4.78
CA HIS A 130 -17.01 -11.21 -3.44
C HIS A 130 -16.35 -12.42 -2.78
N VAL A 131 -15.13 -12.24 -2.27
CA VAL A 131 -14.28 -13.35 -1.75
C VAL A 131 -14.18 -13.33 -0.23
N GLY A 132 -14.98 -12.50 0.43
CA GLY A 132 -15.03 -12.46 1.90
C GLY A 132 -15.62 -11.17 2.43
N TRP A 133 -15.13 -10.02 1.95
CA TRP A 133 -15.52 -8.72 2.49
C TRP A 133 -16.39 -7.96 1.50
N GLU A 134 -17.57 -7.58 1.95
CA GLU A 134 -18.50 -6.79 1.15
C GLU A 134 -19.03 -5.63 1.99
N ASN A 135 -18.88 -4.42 1.46
CA ASN A 135 -19.34 -3.17 2.06
C ASN A 135 -18.83 -2.94 3.48
N GLU A 136 -17.58 -3.32 3.76
CA GLU A 136 -16.93 -3.00 5.03
C GLU A 136 -16.88 -1.47 5.18
N VAL A 137 -17.36 -0.95 6.31
CA VAL A 137 -17.63 0.48 6.48
C VAL A 137 -16.53 1.11 7.33
N ILE A 138 -15.73 1.97 6.69
CA ILE A 138 -14.68 2.73 7.36
C ILE A 138 -15.02 4.23 7.32
N ASN A 139 -14.84 4.92 8.44
CA ASN A 139 -14.96 6.38 8.45
C ASN A 139 -13.91 7.01 7.53
N LYS A 140 -14.34 7.89 6.63
CA LYS A 140 -13.49 8.47 5.59
C LYS A 140 -12.33 9.30 6.14
N SER A 141 -12.58 10.09 7.18
CA SER A 141 -11.55 10.93 7.79
C SER A 141 -10.45 10.06 8.42
N GLN A 142 -10.87 8.97 9.07
CA GLN A 142 -9.99 7.98 9.68
C GLN A 142 -9.18 7.23 8.62
N PHE A 143 -9.82 6.79 7.54
CA PHE A 143 -9.15 6.12 6.41
C PHE A 143 -8.06 7.01 5.77
N PHE A 144 -8.40 8.26 5.43
CA PHE A 144 -7.44 9.19 4.82
C PHE A 144 -6.32 9.60 5.78
N SER A 145 -6.63 9.75 7.07
CA SER A 145 -5.63 10.12 8.07
C SER A 145 -4.61 9.01 8.28
N GLU A 146 -5.05 7.75 8.30
CA GLU A 146 -4.16 6.60 8.47
C GLU A 146 -3.17 6.49 7.31
N ILE A 147 -3.66 6.53 6.06
CA ILE A 147 -2.79 6.48 4.86
C ILE A 147 -1.82 7.65 4.87
N LYS A 148 -2.31 8.87 5.15
CA LYS A 148 -1.46 10.07 5.20
C LYS A 148 -0.35 9.92 6.24
N THR A 149 -0.71 9.52 7.44
CA THR A 149 0.23 9.45 8.58
C THR A 149 1.28 8.38 8.32
N LYS A 150 0.86 7.16 7.99
CA LYS A 150 1.78 6.03 7.79
C LYS A 150 2.70 6.23 6.57
N THR A 151 2.18 6.82 5.49
CA THR A 151 3.01 7.20 4.34
C THR A 151 4.03 8.28 4.72
N GLY A 152 3.58 9.32 5.42
CA GLY A 152 4.45 10.41 5.87
C GLY A 152 5.55 9.93 6.81
N ASP A 153 5.23 9.02 7.72
CA ASP A 153 6.18 8.41 8.66
C ASP A 153 7.23 7.56 7.93
N LEU A 154 6.82 6.74 6.95
CA LEU A 154 7.76 5.98 6.12
C LEU A 154 8.71 6.92 5.36
N ILE A 155 8.17 7.95 4.69
CA ILE A 155 8.97 8.92 3.93
C ILE A 155 10.00 9.59 4.84
N GLN A 156 9.56 10.12 5.99
CA GLN A 156 10.44 10.79 6.95
C GLN A 156 11.49 9.83 7.51
N LYS A 157 11.13 8.57 7.79
CA LYS A 157 12.06 7.56 8.28
C LYS A 157 13.18 7.29 7.28
N ILE A 158 12.85 7.03 6.01
CA ILE A 158 13.85 6.75 4.97
C ILE A 158 14.72 7.98 4.68
N GLU A 159 14.14 9.18 4.59
CA GLU A 159 14.92 10.42 4.38
C GLU A 159 15.89 10.70 5.53
N ARG A 160 15.48 10.41 6.77
CA ARG A 160 16.31 10.56 7.97
C ARG A 160 17.45 9.56 7.98
N LEU A 161 17.18 8.30 7.64
CA LEU A 161 18.18 7.23 7.67
C LEU A 161 19.16 7.35 6.50
N ASN A 162 18.66 7.63 5.30
CA ASN A 162 19.46 7.66 4.08
C ASN A 162 18.89 8.63 3.04
N ASN A 163 19.21 9.92 3.21
CA ASN A 163 18.78 10.98 2.29
C ASN A 163 19.33 10.82 0.86
N ASN A 164 20.49 10.17 0.69
CA ASN A 164 21.07 9.95 -0.64
C ASN A 164 20.29 8.89 -1.41
N LEU A 165 19.96 7.78 -0.74
CA LEU A 165 19.09 6.75 -1.28
C LEU A 165 17.70 7.32 -1.59
N ALA A 166 17.11 8.07 -0.65
CA ALA A 166 15.82 8.71 -0.82
C ALA A 166 15.75 9.56 -2.10
N LYS A 167 16.82 10.33 -2.41
CA LYS A 167 16.88 11.16 -3.62
C LYS A 167 17.11 10.38 -4.91
N SER A 168 17.82 9.25 -4.82
CA SER A 168 18.23 8.47 -5.99
C SER A 168 17.17 7.44 -6.41
N SER A 169 16.44 6.88 -5.44
CA SER A 169 15.39 5.88 -5.68
C SER A 169 14.22 6.44 -6.49
N VAL A 170 13.93 5.81 -7.63
CA VAL A 170 12.84 6.23 -8.52
C VAL A 170 11.50 5.91 -7.91
N ASN A 171 11.34 4.72 -7.32
CA ASN A 171 10.11 4.33 -6.65
C ASN A 171 9.83 5.19 -5.41
N PHE A 172 10.86 5.54 -4.64
CA PHE A 172 10.69 6.44 -3.50
C PHE A 172 10.27 7.85 -3.94
N GLN A 173 10.85 8.39 -5.02
CA GLN A 173 10.40 9.67 -5.57
C GLN A 173 8.95 9.61 -6.06
N ARG A 174 8.54 8.52 -6.71
CA ARG A 174 7.14 8.29 -7.12
C ARG A 174 6.19 8.22 -5.93
N LEU A 175 6.60 7.58 -4.84
CA LEU A 175 5.82 7.55 -3.60
C LEU A 175 5.62 8.97 -3.05
N LYS A 176 6.68 9.78 -3.01
CA LYS A 176 6.60 11.18 -2.55
C LYS A 176 5.66 12.00 -3.42
N GLU A 177 5.72 11.84 -4.73
CA GLU A 177 4.82 12.53 -5.66
C GLU A 177 3.35 12.13 -5.42
N ALA A 178 3.06 10.83 -5.33
CA ALA A 178 1.74 10.32 -5.03
C ALA A 178 1.22 10.84 -3.68
N TYR A 179 2.07 10.85 -2.64
CA TYR A 179 1.75 11.38 -1.32
C TYR A 179 1.38 12.86 -1.36
N LEU A 180 2.16 13.68 -2.08
CA LEU A 180 1.87 15.10 -2.23
C LEU A 180 0.53 15.31 -2.94
N LEU A 181 0.33 14.66 -4.10
CA LEU A 181 -0.91 14.78 -4.88
C LEU A 181 -2.15 14.30 -4.13
N ALA A 182 -2.01 13.27 -3.29
CA ALA A 182 -3.11 12.71 -2.53
C ALA A 182 -3.52 13.58 -1.34
N HIS A 183 -2.62 14.38 -0.76
CA HIS A 183 -2.82 14.98 0.56
C HIS A 183 -2.62 16.50 0.67
N PHE A 184 -2.13 17.17 -0.39
CA PHE A 184 -1.87 18.62 -0.45
C PHE A 184 -2.33 19.21 -1.79
#